data_AF-A0A7X1M9U3-F1
#
_entry.id   AF-A0A7X1M9U3-F1
#
_cell.length_a   1.000
_cell.length_b   1.000
_cell.length_c   1.000
_cell.angle_alpha   90.00
_cell.angle_beta   90.00
_cell.angle_gamma   90.00
#
_symmetry.space_group_name_H-M   'P 1'
#
loop_
_entity.id
_entity.type
_entity.pdbx_description
1 polymer ?
#
loop_
_entity_poly.entity_id
_entity_poly.type
_entity_poly.pdbx_seq_one_letter_code
_entity_poly.pdbx_strand_id
1 'polypeptide(L)' 'MICARCDKPIRPNEPYDPVDKFSPSAGGMVLHVHRRLCKQPPTQTAPEDQTHRRIYR' A
#
# COMPACT_ATOMS: atom_id res chain seq x y z
N MET A 1 13.62 4.90 12.42
CA MET A 1 12.14 5.00 12.29
C MET A 1 11.65 3.75 11.58
N ILE A 2 10.52 3.15 12.00
CA ILE A 2 9.98 1.91 11.41
C ILE A 2 8.74 2.24 10.59
N CYS A 3 8.62 1.64 9.40
CA CYS A 3 7.45 1.77 8.55
C CYS A 3 6.28 0.94 9.09
N ALA A 4 5.16 1.58 9.42
CA ALA A 4 3.97 0.90 9.95
C ALA A 4 3.23 -0.01 8.95
N ARG A 5 3.62 -0.05 7.67
CA ARG A 5 3.03 -0.93 6.64
C ARG A 5 3.78 -2.24 6.41
N CYS A 6 5.08 -2.27 6.68
CA CYS A 6 5.92 -3.42 6.34
C CYS A 6 6.92 -3.80 7.42
N ASP A 7 6.88 -3.12 8.57
CA ASP A 7 7.72 -3.35 9.75
C ASP A 7 9.22 -3.31 9.48
N LYS A 8 9.63 -2.71 8.35
CA LYS A 8 11.03 -2.48 7.98
C LYS A 8 11.48 -1.09 8.42
N PRO A 9 12.78 -0.91 8.73
CA PRO A 9 13.33 0.39 9.03
C PRO A 9 13.31 1.30 7.80
N ILE A 10 12.88 2.55 7.98
CA ILE A 10 13.01 3.64 7.00
C ILE A 10 14.44 4.19 7.10
N ARG A 11 15.17 4.20 5.99
CA ARG A 11 16.56 4.71 5.97
C ARG A 11 16.58 6.25 6.07
N PRO A 12 17.67 6.86 6.56
CA PRO A 12 17.74 8.32 6.78
C PRO A 12 17.47 9.18 5.53
N ASN A 13 17.77 8.65 4.34
CA ASN A 13 17.61 9.36 3.06
C ASN A 13 16.42 8.82 2.24
N GLU A 14 15.54 8.01 2.83
CA GLU A 14 14.35 7.50 2.12
C GLU A 14 13.13 8.39 2.37
N PRO A 15 12.32 8.68 1.33
CA PRO A 15 11.11 9.46 1.49
C PRO A 15 10.05 8.66 2.25
N TYR A 16 9.43 9.31 3.24
CA TYR A 16 8.36 8.76 4.06
C TYR A 16 7.22 9.78 4.21
N ASP A 17 6.02 9.28 4.46
CA ASP A 17 4.83 10.08 4.73
C ASP A 17 4.33 9.80 6.16
N PRO A 18 3.91 10.83 6.92
CA PRO A 18 3.22 10.65 8.18
C PRO A 18 1.76 10.25 7.94
N VAL A 19 1.22 9.36 8.78
CA VAL A 19 -0.17 8.90 8.74
C VAL A 19 -0.73 8.92 10.15
N ASP A 20 -1.78 9.69 10.35
CA ASP A 20 -2.50 9.70 11.62
C ASP A 20 -3.29 8.40 11.80
N LYS A 21 -3.00 7.67 12.87
CA LYS A 21 -3.81 6.53 13.30
C LYS A 21 -4.75 6.98 14.40
N PHE A 22 -6.00 7.22 14.03
CA PHE A 22 -7.09 7.33 14.98
C PHE A 22 -7.45 5.93 15.50
N SER A 23 -7.10 5.68 16.75
CA SER A 23 -7.52 4.50 17.49
C SER A 23 -8.16 4.96 18.80
N PRO A 24 -9.38 4.50 19.13
CA PRO A 24 -10.05 4.86 20.38
C PRO A 24 -9.24 4.42 21.62
N SER A 25 -8.38 3.42 21.47
CA SER A 25 -7.55 2.87 22.55
C SER A 25 -6.17 3.51 22.66
N ALA A 26 -5.72 4.27 21.65
CA ALA A 26 -4.30 4.64 21.52
C ALA A 26 -4.05 6.15 21.37
N GLY A 27 -5.08 7.00 21.54
CA GLY A 27 -4.92 8.45 21.60
C GLY A 27 -4.09 9.02 20.44
N GLY A 28 -4.65 9.03 19.23
CA GLY A 28 -4.11 9.71 18.04
C GLY A 28 -2.58 9.63 17.88
N MET A 29 -2.07 8.51 17.39
CA MET A 29 -0.62 8.35 17.13
C MET A 29 -0.29 8.69 15.67
N VAL A 30 0.81 9.41 15.46
CA VAL A 30 1.40 9.61 14.12
C VAL A 30 2.28 8.41 13.80
N LEU A 31 1.94 7.70 12.73
CA LEU A 31 2.75 6.63 12.16
C LEU A 31 3.54 7.14 10.97
N HIS A 32 4.65 6.48 10.66
CA HIS A 32 5.45 6.79 9.47
C HIS A 32 5.43 5.62 8.51
N VAL A 33 5.27 5.90 7.22
CA VAL A 33 5.24 4.87 6.16
C VAL A 33 6.15 5.27 5.00
N HIS A 34 6.75 4.28 4.32
CA HIS A 34 7.47 4.57 3.08
C HIS A 34 6.53 5.18 2.04
N ARG A 35 7.01 6.22 1.34
CA ARG A 35 6.27 6.82 0.21
C ARG A 35 6.20 5.89 -1.00
N ARG A 36 7.23 5.06 -1.17
CA ARG A 36 7.25 4.00 -2.18
C ARG A 36 6.50 2.76 -1.67
N LEU A 37 5.94 2.00 -2.61
CA LEU A 37 5.29 0.72 -2.31
C LEU A 37 6.26 -0.20 -1.56
N CYS A 38 5.88 -0.61 -0.36
CA CYS A 38 6.69 -1.49 0.48
C CYS A 38 6.86 -2.89 -0.16
N LYS A 39 5.93 -3.28 -1.01
CA LYS A 39 5.93 -4.50 -1.81
C LYS A 39 5.36 -4.17 -3.19
N GLN A 40 5.99 -4.66 -4.25
CA GLN A 40 5.42 -4.54 -5.59
C GLN A 40 4.13 -5.37 -5.65
N PRO A 41 3.03 -4.82 -6.17
CA PRO A 41 1.84 -5.61 -6.44
C PRO A 41 2.18 -6.70 -7.46
N PRO A 42 1.55 -7.88 -7.38
CA PRO A 42 1.71 -8.87 -8.43
C PRO A 42 1.23 -8.27 -9.75
N THR A 43 2.03 -8.42 -10.81
CA THR A 43 1.59 -8.09 -12.16
C THR A 43 0.47 -9.05 -12.54
N GLN A 44 -0.72 -8.54 -12.87
CA GLN A 44 -1.78 -9.37 -13.41
C GLN A 44 -1.30 -9.96 -14.74
N THR A 45 -1.03 -11.27 -14.76
CA THR A 45 -0.63 -12.01 -15.95
C THR A 45 -1.82 -12.65 -16.68
N ALA A 46 -3.03 -12.49 -16.16
CA ALA A 46 -4.22 -12.97 -16.83
C ALA A 46 -4.31 -12.28 -18.21
N PRO A 47 -4.44 -13.03 -19.32
CA PRO A 47 -4.75 -12.42 -20.61
C PRO A 47 -6.01 -11.58 -20.45
N GLU A 48 -6.05 -10.45 -21.15
CA GLU A 48 -7.29 -9.68 -21.31
C GLU A 48 -8.37 -10.62 -21.84
N ASP A 49 -9.34 -10.94 -21.00
CA ASP A 49 -10.42 -11.83 -21.39
C ASP A 49 -11.35 -11.08 -22.35
N GLN A 50 -11.00 -11.09 -23.65
CA GLN A 50 -11.79 -10.49 -24.72
C GLN A 50 -13.09 -11.28 -25.01
N THR A 51 -13.48 -12.26 -24.18
CA THR A 51 -14.63 -13.15 -24.46
C THR A 51 -15.99 -12.58 -24.08
N HIS A 52 -16.08 -11.45 -23.36
CA HIS A 52 -17.36 -10.82 -23.01
C HIS A 52 -18.02 -10.01 -24.15
N ARG A 53 -17.60 -10.18 -25.41
CA ARG A 53 -18.25 -9.57 -26.59
C ARG A 53 -19.15 -10.54 -27.37
N ARG A 54 -19.70 -11.58 -26.73
CA ARG A 54 -20.67 -12.47 -27.41
C ARG A 54 -22.09 -12.39 -26.82
N ILE A 55 -22.90 -11.64 -27.55
CA ILE A 55 -24.27 -11.96 -27.98
C ILE A 55 -25.33 -12.05 -26.86
N TYR A 56 -25.95 -10.91 -26.55
CA TYR A 56 -27.40 -10.89 -26.32
C TYR A 56 -28.04 -10.53 -27.67
N ARG A 57 -28.62 -11.54 -28.33
CA ARG A 57 -29.55 -11.38 -29.45
C ARG A 57 -30.95 -11.66 -28.94
#